data_AF-A0A1F8GQX3-F1
#
_entry.id   AF-A0A1F8GQX3-F1
#
_cell.length_a   1.000
_cell.length_b   1.000
_cell.length_c   1.000
_cell.angle_alpha   90.00
_cell.angle_beta   90.00
_cell.angle_gamma   90.00
#
_symmetry.space_group_name_H-M   'P 1'
#
loop_
_entity.id
_entity.type
_entity.pdbx_description
1 polymer ?
#
loop_
_entity_poly.entity_id
_entity_poly.type
_entity_poly.pdbx_seq_one_letter_code
_entity_poly.pdbx_strand_id
1 'polypeptide(L)' 'MSKPILDNLFGSKVRVKVLKFLYRNYPADFSSREISRRIQEPYGETKKELDLLKEIKLVKKK' A
#
# COMPACT_ATOMS: atom_id res chain seq x y z
N MET A 1 -14.68 -14.55 -3.46
CA MET A 1 -14.39 -13.11 -3.64
C MET A 1 -14.62 -12.41 -2.31
N SER A 2 -13.60 -11.88 -1.64
CA SER A 2 -13.86 -11.09 -0.42
C SER A 2 -14.69 -9.88 -0.82
N LYS A 3 -15.82 -9.63 -0.13
CA LYS A 3 -16.60 -8.41 -0.31
C LYS A 3 -15.64 -7.20 -0.30
N PRO A 4 -15.85 -6.15 -1.11
CA PRO A 4 -14.98 -4.98 -1.19
C PRO A 4 -15.06 -4.09 0.08
N ILE A 5 -15.31 -4.70 1.25
CA ILE A 5 -15.50 -4.02 2.53
C ILE A 5 -14.30 -3.15 2.87
N LEU A 6 -13.09 -3.69 2.70
CA LEU A 6 -11.87 -2.92 2.97
C LEU A 6 -11.67 -1.82 1.92
N ASP A 7 -11.90 -2.11 0.65
CA ASP A 7 -11.76 -1.11 -0.42
C ASP A 7 -12.74 0.05 -0.20
N ASN A 8 -13.97 -0.24 0.24
CA ASN A 8 -14.99 0.74 0.61
C ASN A 8 -14.63 1.50 1.90
N LEU A 9 -14.16 0.80 2.93
CA LEU A 9 -13.76 1.41 4.21
C LEU A 9 -12.61 2.40 4.03
N PHE A 10 -11.63 2.04 3.21
CA PHE A 10 -10.45 2.86 2.94
C PHE A 10 -10.64 3.82 1.76
N GLY A 11 -11.71 3.67 0.98
CA GLY A 11 -11.94 4.42 -0.25
C GLY A 11 -10.86 4.23 -1.32
N SER A 12 -10.02 3.20 -1.20
CA SER A 12 -8.86 2.98 -2.07
C SER A 12 -8.44 1.52 -2.07
N LYS A 13 -8.62 0.87 -3.22
CA LYS A 13 -8.16 -0.51 -3.46
C LYS A 13 -6.63 -0.62 -3.42
N VAL A 14 -5.92 0.40 -3.93
CA VAL A 14 -4.45 0.46 -3.92
C VAL A 14 -3.95 0.51 -2.48
N ARG A 15 -4.57 1.33 -1.61
CA ARG A 15 -4.21 1.39 -0.19
C ARG A 15 -4.32 0.02 0.48
N VAL A 16 -5.43 -0.68 0.28
CA VAL A 16 -5.64 -2.01 0.86
C VAL A 16 -4.58 -3.00 0.38
N LYS A 17 -4.23 -2.97 -0.91
CA LYS A 17 -3.14 -3.80 -1.46
C LYS A 17 -1.78 -3.46 -0.84
N VAL A 18 -1.44 -2.18 -0.72
CA VAL A 18 -0.20 -1.72 -0.09
C VAL A 18 -0.13 -2.21 1.36
N LEU A 19 -1.20 -2.02 2.14
CA LEU A 19 -1.25 -2.44 3.55
C LEU A 19 -1.10 -3.96 3.70
N LYS A 20 -1.82 -4.74 2.88
CA LYS A 20 -1.69 -6.21 2.87
C LYS A 20 -0.28 -6.65 2.50
N PHE A 21 0.32 -5.98 1.51
CA PHE A 21 1.67 -6.29 1.07
C PHE A 21 2.69 -6.02 2.19
N LEU A 22 2.67 -4.84 2.80
CA LEU A 22 3.59 -4.47 3.87
C LEU A 22 3.43 -5.37 5.10
N TYR A 23 2.20 -5.70 5.48
CA TYR A 23 1.92 -6.60 6.61
C TYR A 23 2.48 -8.01 6.37
N ARG A 24 2.30 -8.56 5.17
CA ARG A 24 2.75 -9.93 4.83
C ARG A 24 4.27 -10.06 4.65
N ASN A 25 4.95 -8.97 4.34
CA ASN A 25 6.38 -8.98 4.06
C ASN A 25 7.19 -8.30 5.18
N TYR A 26 6.62 -8.12 6.36
CA TYR A 26 7.36 -7.58 7.50
C TYR A 26 8.26 -8.67 8.14
N PRO A 27 9.52 -8.35 8.52
CA PRO A 27 10.26 -7.12 8.28
C PRO A 27 11.01 -7.16 6.94
N ALA A 28 10.68 -6.25 6.02
CA ALA A 28 11.47 -6.03 4.82
C ALA A 28 11.30 -4.61 4.31
N ASP A 29 12.35 -4.12 3.66
CA ASP A 29 12.39 -2.81 3.03
C ASP A 29 12.15 -2.94 1.54
N PHE A 30 11.18 -2.18 1.04
CA PHE A 30 10.86 -2.12 -0.38
C PHE A 30 10.79 -0.67 -0.84
N SER A 31 11.35 -0.40 -2.01
CA SER A 31 11.13 0.86 -2.71
C SER A 31 9.69 0.95 -3.21
N SER A 32 9.19 2.17 -3.39
CA SER A 32 7.85 2.41 -3.97
C SER A 32 7.68 1.78 -5.35
N ARG A 33 8.75 1.71 -6.16
CA ARG A 33 8.73 1.04 -7.47
C ARG A 33 8.57 -0.47 -7.32
N GLU A 34 9.30 -1.10 -6.41
CA GLU A 34 9.17 -2.54 -6.15
C GLU A 34 7.79 -2.90 -5.62
N ILE A 35 7.25 -2.11 -4.70
CA ILE A 35 5.89 -2.31 -4.18
C ILE A 35 4.89 -2.25 -5.33
N SER A 36 4.94 -1.21 -6.18
CA SER A 36 4.00 -1.05 -7.30
C SER A 36 4.00 -2.26 -8.25
N ARG A 37 5.20 -2.78 -8.57
CA ARG A 37 5.37 -3.99 -9.40
C ARG A 37 4.80 -5.23 -8.72
N ARG A 38 5.05 -5.41 -7.43
CA ARG A 38 4.59 -6.59 -6.68
C ARG A 38 3.08 -6.61 -6.45
N ILE A 39 2.46 -5.45 -6.23
CA ILE A 39 0.99 -5.35 -6.06
C ILE A 39 0.23 -5.21 -7.38
N GLN A 40 0.96 -5.07 -8.49
CA GLN A 40 0.45 -4.89 -9.85
C GLN A 40 -0.50 -3.68 -9.94
N GLU A 41 -0.04 -2.54 -9.43
CA GLU A 41 -0.78 -1.26 -9.49
C GLU A 41 0.11 -0.17 -10.10
N PRO A 42 -0.48 0.90 -10.66
CA PRO A 42 0.29 2.02 -11.19
C PRO A 42 1.23 2.63 -10.15
N TYR A 43 2.46 2.95 -10.58
CA TYR A 43 3.47 3.53 -9.69
C TYR A 43 3.01 4.85 -9.06
N GLY A 44 2.34 5.73 -9.82
CA GLY A 44 1.87 7.02 -9.34
C GLY A 44 0.87 6.89 -8.19
N GLU A 45 -0.14 6.02 -8.36
CA GLU A 45 -1.14 5.74 -7.33
C GLU A 45 -0.54 5.05 -6.11
N THR A 46 0.34 4.06 -6.35
CA THR A 46 1.05 3.36 -5.26
C THR A 46 1.90 4.35 -4.45
N LYS A 47 2.62 5.25 -5.12
CA LYS A 47 3.44 6.27 -4.45
C LYS A 47 2.58 7.23 -3.63
N LYS A 48 1.47 7.72 -4.20
CA LYS A 48 0.53 8.60 -3.50
C LYS A 48 0.02 7.97 -2.21
N GLU A 49 -0.42 6.71 -2.27
CA GLU A 49 -0.89 6.00 -1.07
C GLU A 49 0.25 5.77 -0.06
N LEU A 50 1.45 5.39 -0.51
CA LEU A 50 2.61 5.25 0.37
C LEU A 50 2.98 6.56 1.08
N ASP A 51 2.90 7.69 0.38
CA ASP A 51 3.20 9.00 0.96
C ASP A 51 2.14 9.41 1.99
N LEU A 52 0.84 9.19 1.71
CA LEU A 52 -0.24 9.34 2.69
C LEU A 52 -0.03 8.46 3.94
N LEU A 53 0.35 7.20 3.74
CA LEU A 53 0.62 6.27 4.84
C LEU A 53 1.82 6.69 5.70
N LYS A 54 2.81 7.39 5.12
CA LYS A 54 3.94 7.99 5.84
C LYS A 54 3.51 9.22 6.63
N GLU A 55 2.66 10.07 6.07
CA GLU A 55 2.14 11.28 6.73
C GLU A 55 1.39 10.91 8.03
N ILE A 56 0.57 9.85 8.00
CA ILE A 56 -0.12 9.33 9.18
C ILE A 56 0.76 8.44 10.08
N LYS A 57 2.06 8.36 9.80
CA LYS A 57 3.06 7.57 10.56
C LYS A 57 2.79 6.07 10.63
N LEU A 58 1.95 5.52 9.75
CA LEU A 58 1.69 4.09 9.67
C LEU A 58 2.85 3.35 9.00
N VAL A 59 3.48 3.98 8.02
CA VAL A 59 4.70 3.49 7.37
C VAL A 59 5.85 4.41 7.75
N LYS A 60 6.94 3.84 8.28
CA LYS A 60 8.12 4.63 8.61
C LYS A 60 8.76 5.19 7.34
N LYS A 61 9.19 6.44 7.42
CA LYS A 61 10.03 7.05 6.40
C LYS A 61 11.40 6.35 6.46
N LYS A 62 11.85 5.82 5.33
CA LYS A 62 13.29 5.81 5.02
C LYS A 62 13.56 7.04 4.18
#